data_AF-A0A554KHB8-F1
#
_entry.id   AF-A0A554KHB8-F1
#
_cell.length_a   1.000
_cell.length_b   1.000
_cell.length_c   1.000
_cell.angle_alpha   90.00
_cell.angle_beta   90.00
_cell.angle_gamma   90.00
#
_symmetry.space_group_name_H-M   'P 1'
#
loop_
_entity.id
_entity.type
_entity.pdbx_description
1 polymer ?
#
loop_
_entity_poly.entity_id
_entity_poly.type
_entity_poly.pdbx_seq_one_letter_code
_entity_poly.pdbx_strand_id
1 'polypeptide(L)'
;MSRVFDQAPHNSMNGPDNKNQNLANRYTEHVLATFNKEYVVVGKTRVRSWHAWLIIGLAVGITSGVALVANRSGEFDYAGATESGRKKISVEGDYIVDTPGSVITHVDFNITGSVMVQAENVTFDDVKIICKGTLASPHSTDGLKALGVNRLKLKNMLIRGGCGGAGIFIQGGAEHDLAEGEIIGSEGPAIVLDNVSYSFISGWRTNENRGGIELRNGSHHNQLVASNVLRTRLTSKMNPFFISADSYENQIVRNRNRYPQPDVKSMVDYNPNNLWYHNVCTSAGGFAACAGNKDKKAPKNRGNPDDFKPRIRTVCTGHSFQGYRCEFNDIHIALAKANTGDVLIVDTKPGLPPSWPAITIDKPIWLIGNTRSQKGTYGFTVFFEDIIVKSSGVRLQNLVVKGLFSILADTTLVAVRTSGLKTETETEVED
;
A
#
# COMPACT_ATOMS: atom_id res chain seq x y z
N MET A 1 53.57 -49.14 63.84
CA MET A 1 53.91 -48.96 62.41
C MET A 1 53.75 -47.47 62.10
N SER A 2 54.81 -46.68 62.32
CA SER A 2 55.67 -46.04 61.28
C SER A 2 54.90 -45.01 60.45
N ARG A 3 54.93 -43.68 60.72
CA ARG A 3 55.99 -42.64 60.61
C ARG A 3 56.58 -42.42 59.20
N VAL A 4 56.93 -41.14 58.95
CA VAL A 4 57.77 -40.52 57.89
C VAL A 4 56.99 -39.91 56.72
N PHE A 5 57.26 -38.71 56.17
CA PHE A 5 57.78 -37.37 56.56
C PHE A 5 57.72 -36.51 55.26
N ASP A 6 57.73 -35.17 55.41
CA ASP A 6 58.24 -34.13 54.47
C ASP A 6 57.44 -33.54 53.27
N GLN A 7 57.14 -32.23 53.40
CA GLN A 7 57.49 -31.03 52.56
C GLN A 7 57.54 -31.13 51.01
N ALA A 8 57.16 -30.15 50.16
CA ALA A 8 56.75 -28.71 50.18
C ALA A 8 56.31 -28.31 48.73
N PRO A 9 56.24 -27.02 48.30
CA PRO A 9 55.31 -25.91 48.62
C PRO A 9 54.52 -25.38 47.38
N HIS A 10 53.50 -24.50 47.57
CA HIS A 10 53.19 -23.37 46.65
C HIS A 10 52.07 -22.43 47.17
N ASN A 11 52.42 -21.14 47.35
CA ASN A 11 51.69 -19.85 47.12
C ASN A 11 50.14 -19.80 47.08
N SER A 12 49.41 -18.72 47.41
CA SER A 12 49.59 -17.40 48.02
C SER A 12 48.23 -16.64 47.88
N MET A 13 47.73 -16.06 48.98
CA MET A 13 46.98 -14.79 49.14
C MET A 13 45.87 -14.28 48.18
N ASN A 14 44.75 -13.91 48.83
CA ASN A 14 43.96 -12.65 48.80
C ASN A 14 42.94 -12.34 47.68
N GLY A 15 41.79 -11.77 48.11
CA GLY A 15 40.61 -11.30 47.33
C GLY A 15 40.88 -10.11 46.40
N PRO A 16 39.93 -9.21 46.01
CA PRO A 16 38.63 -8.85 46.62
C PRO A 16 37.47 -8.71 45.59
N ASP A 17 36.23 -8.37 46.01
CA ASP A 17 35.23 -7.73 45.11
C ASP A 17 34.19 -6.87 45.87
N ASN A 18 34.68 -5.75 46.43
CA ASN A 18 33.85 -4.68 47.00
C ASN A 18 34.01 -3.36 46.21
N LYS A 19 34.42 -3.46 44.93
CA LYS A 19 34.72 -2.33 44.03
C LYS A 19 33.60 -2.00 43.03
N ASN A 20 32.64 -2.89 42.79
CA ASN A 20 31.66 -2.70 41.70
C ASN A 20 30.37 -1.96 42.11
N GLN A 21 30.05 -1.80 43.40
CA GLN A 21 28.88 -1.03 43.83
C GLN A 21 29.17 0.47 44.04
N ASN A 22 30.43 0.85 44.30
CA ASN A 22 30.85 2.25 44.46
C ASN A 22 31.14 2.97 43.14
N LEU A 23 31.20 2.24 42.02
CA LEU A 23 31.38 2.81 40.67
C LEU A 23 30.05 3.25 40.05
N ALA A 24 28.97 2.48 40.23
CA ALA A 24 27.66 2.84 39.67
C ALA A 24 27.05 4.11 40.29
N ASN A 25 27.30 4.39 41.57
CA ASN A 25 26.72 5.55 42.26
C ASN A 25 27.44 6.88 41.97
N ARG A 26 28.72 6.85 41.55
CA ARG A 26 29.47 8.08 41.22
C ARG A 26 29.18 8.64 39.82
N TYR A 27 28.62 7.84 38.91
CA TYR A 27 28.31 8.30 37.55
C TYR A 27 26.94 9.00 37.46
N THR A 28 25.96 8.62 38.28
CA THR A 28 24.63 9.27 38.33
C THR A 28 24.66 10.63 39.04
N GLU A 29 25.48 10.79 40.09
CA GLU A 29 25.63 12.07 40.79
C GLU A 29 26.40 13.12 39.97
N HIS A 30 27.34 12.71 39.11
CA HIS A 30 28.10 13.62 38.24
C HIS A 30 27.32 14.11 37.00
N VAL A 31 26.35 13.34 36.51
CA VAL A 31 25.47 13.78 35.41
C VAL A 31 24.42 14.78 35.92
N LEU A 32 23.89 14.60 37.14
CA LEU A 32 22.97 15.56 37.76
C LEU A 32 23.66 16.84 38.26
N ALA A 33 24.94 16.78 38.64
CA ALA A 33 25.72 17.97 39.02
C ALA A 33 26.14 18.84 37.80
N THR A 34 26.10 18.31 36.58
CA THR A 34 26.46 19.03 35.36
C THR A 34 25.29 19.86 34.79
N PHE A 35 24.04 19.46 35.06
CA PHE A 35 22.86 20.28 34.71
C PHE A 35 22.63 21.48 35.64
N ASN A 36 23.36 21.58 36.75
CA ASN A 36 23.19 22.64 37.73
C ASN A 36 24.19 23.80 37.58
N LYS A 37 25.03 23.79 36.53
CA LYS A 37 26.19 24.69 36.42
C LYS A 37 26.16 25.72 35.27
N GLU A 38 25.07 25.81 34.51
CA GLU A 38 24.89 26.87 33.52
C GLU A 38 23.51 27.55 33.60
N TYR A 39 22.92 27.61 34.80
CA TYR A 39 21.95 28.67 35.09
C TYR A 39 22.71 29.99 35.21
N VAL A 40 22.90 30.66 34.07
CA VAL A 40 23.19 32.09 34.05
C VAL A 40 21.97 32.77 34.67
N VAL A 41 22.18 33.34 35.87
CA VAL A 41 21.34 34.39 36.41
C VAL A 41 21.26 35.49 35.35
N VAL A 42 20.17 35.54 34.59
CA VAL A 42 19.92 36.61 33.63
C VAL A 42 19.60 37.86 34.46
N GLY A 43 20.68 38.59 34.78
CA GLY A 43 20.60 39.98 35.18
C GLY A 43 19.78 40.75 34.16
N LYS A 44 18.92 41.64 34.68
CA LYS A 44 18.02 42.53 33.93
C LYS A 44 18.75 43.26 32.81
N THR A 45 18.69 42.72 31.59
CA THR A 45 18.96 43.48 30.37
C THR A 45 17.68 43.46 29.57
N ARG A 46 16.86 44.52 29.70
CA ARG A 46 15.71 44.76 28.83
C ARG A 46 16.24 44.89 27.40
N VAL A 47 16.28 43.80 26.64
CA VAL A 47 16.40 43.86 25.19
C VAL A 47 15.09 44.49 24.72
N ARG A 48 15.13 45.79 24.39
CA ARG A 48 13.95 46.49 23.86
C ARG A 48 13.44 45.68 22.67
N SER A 49 12.19 45.21 22.74
CA SER A 49 11.59 44.25 21.81
C SER A 49 11.82 44.58 20.34
N TRP A 50 11.98 45.86 20.01
CA TRP A 50 12.37 46.33 18.68
C TRP A 50 13.66 45.70 18.12
N HIS A 51 14.68 45.48 18.95
CA HIS A 51 15.95 44.87 18.53
C HIS A 51 15.80 43.36 18.28
N ALA A 52 14.94 42.67 19.04
CA ALA A 52 14.64 41.27 18.81
C ALA A 52 13.89 41.07 17.48
N TRP A 53 12.92 41.95 17.18
CA TRP A 53 12.22 41.95 15.90
C TRP A 53 13.14 42.23 14.71
N LEU A 54 14.12 43.13 14.87
CA LEU A 54 15.13 43.38 13.84
C LEU A 54 16.01 42.16 13.56
N ILE A 55 16.41 41.41 14.59
CA ILE A 55 17.22 40.19 14.41
C ILE A 55 16.41 39.09 13.73
N ILE A 56 15.14 38.90 14.12
CA ILE A 56 14.26 37.92 13.48
C ILE A 56 14.00 38.30 12.01
N GLY A 57 13.72 39.59 11.75
CA GLY A 57 13.52 40.11 10.39
C GLY A 57 14.77 39.93 9.51
N LEU A 58 15.96 40.16 10.06
CA LEU A 58 17.23 39.94 9.37
C LEU A 58 17.46 38.44 9.07
N ALA A 59 17.19 37.56 10.03
CA ALA A 59 17.35 36.12 9.86
C ALA A 59 16.38 35.54 8.81
N VAL A 60 15.13 35.99 8.81
CA VAL A 60 14.13 35.61 7.81
C VAL A 60 14.45 36.22 6.44
N GLY A 61 14.96 37.45 6.40
CA GLY A 61 15.39 38.12 5.17
C GLY A 61 16.57 37.42 4.51
N ILE A 62 17.58 37.01 5.28
CA ILE A 62 18.75 36.28 4.77
C ILE A 62 18.34 34.88 4.28
N THR A 63 17.53 34.14 5.03
CA THR A 63 17.08 32.80 4.61
C THR A 63 16.17 32.85 3.38
N SER A 64 15.28 33.83 3.31
CA SER A 64 14.43 34.06 2.12
C SER A 64 15.25 34.51 0.90
N GLY A 65 16.27 35.34 1.12
CA GLY A 65 17.20 35.77 0.08
C GLY A 65 18.02 34.61 -0.49
N VAL A 66 18.52 33.72 0.37
CA VAL A 66 19.24 32.50 -0.07
C VAL A 66 18.29 31.55 -0.81
N ALA A 67 17.06 31.37 -0.34
CA ALA A 67 16.06 30.53 -1.01
C ALA A 67 15.70 31.07 -2.41
N LEU A 68 15.58 32.39 -2.58
CA LEU A 68 15.27 33.02 -3.86
C LEU A 68 16.46 33.04 -4.84
N VAL A 69 17.69 33.16 -4.34
CA VAL A 69 18.90 33.09 -5.19
C VAL A 69 19.23 31.64 -5.58
N ALA A 70 18.95 30.66 -4.71
CA ALA A 70 19.11 29.24 -5.02
C ALA A 70 18.04 28.70 -5.98
N ASN A 71 16.89 29.39 -6.09
CA ASN A 71 15.76 28.97 -6.91
C ASN A 71 15.51 29.89 -8.12
N ARG A 72 16.55 30.09 -8.94
CA ARG A 72 16.47 30.96 -10.15
C ARG A 72 15.72 30.32 -11.32
N SER A 73 15.37 29.03 -11.24
CA SER A 73 14.44 28.36 -12.15
C SER A 73 13.10 28.24 -11.45
N GLY A 74 12.14 29.11 -11.76
CA GLY A 74 10.81 29.15 -11.14
C GLY A 74 9.95 27.92 -11.46
N GLU A 75 10.33 26.76 -10.94
CA GLU A 75 9.60 25.50 -11.04
C GLU A 75 9.18 25.10 -9.62
N PHE A 76 7.96 25.46 -9.25
CA PHE A 76 7.36 25.06 -7.99
C PHE A 76 6.81 23.64 -8.14
N ASP A 77 7.62 22.64 -7.78
CA ASP A 77 7.12 21.31 -7.46
C ASP A 77 6.38 21.36 -6.12
N TYR A 78 5.09 21.03 -6.15
CA TYR A 78 4.26 20.89 -4.96
C TYR A 78 4.84 19.79 -4.06
N ALA A 79 5.18 20.18 -2.84
CA ALA A 79 5.65 19.28 -1.78
C ALA A 79 4.64 18.14 -1.54
N GLY A 80 5.04 16.93 -1.94
CA GLY A 80 4.40 15.67 -1.61
C GLY A 80 5.47 14.58 -1.56
N ALA A 81 5.94 14.28 -0.35
CA ALA A 81 7.02 13.36 -0.01
C ALA A 81 8.43 13.90 -0.30
N THR A 82 9.10 14.32 0.76
CA THR A 82 10.56 14.41 0.86
C THR A 82 11.18 13.15 0.26
N GLU A 83 12.01 13.29 -0.78
CA GLU A 83 12.92 12.25 -1.27
C GLU A 83 14.01 11.95 -0.22
N SER A 84 13.60 11.47 0.96
CA SER A 84 14.51 10.95 1.96
C SER A 84 14.96 9.55 1.52
N GLY A 85 16.09 9.50 0.80
CA GLY A 85 16.99 8.36 0.70
C GLY A 85 16.37 6.98 0.46
N ARG A 86 15.69 6.76 -0.67
CA ARG A 86 15.33 5.38 -1.08
C ARG A 86 16.62 4.57 -1.26
N LYS A 87 16.69 3.39 -0.63
CA LYS A 87 17.85 2.49 -0.79
C LYS A 87 17.83 1.94 -2.21
N LYS A 88 18.88 2.20 -2.99
CA LYS A 88 19.04 1.62 -4.33
C LYS A 88 19.82 0.31 -4.24
N ILE A 89 19.26 -0.77 -4.77
CA ILE A 89 19.91 -2.08 -4.87
C ILE A 89 20.04 -2.42 -6.35
N SER A 90 21.26 -2.67 -6.82
CA SER A 90 21.50 -3.12 -8.19
C SER A 90 21.96 -4.58 -8.17
N VAL A 91 21.30 -5.44 -8.93
CA VAL A 91 21.60 -6.87 -8.99
C VAL A 91 21.73 -7.31 -10.43
N GLU A 92 22.79 -8.04 -10.74
CA GLU A 92 22.91 -8.81 -11.98
C GLU A 92 22.43 -10.23 -11.68
N GLY A 93 21.22 -10.56 -12.12
CA GLY A 93 20.51 -11.79 -11.79
C GLY A 93 19.37 -11.56 -10.80
N ASP A 94 19.05 -12.63 -10.07
CA ASP A 94 17.92 -12.67 -9.13
C ASP A 94 18.30 -12.09 -7.76
N TYR A 95 17.36 -11.39 -7.14
CA TYR A 95 17.45 -10.99 -5.73
C TYR A 95 16.51 -11.86 -4.91
N ILE A 96 17.07 -12.64 -3.97
CA ILE A 96 16.32 -13.63 -3.20
C ILE A 96 15.89 -13.03 -1.85
N VAL A 97 14.61 -13.23 -1.51
CA VAL A 97 14.03 -12.98 -0.19
C VAL A 97 13.58 -14.32 0.38
N ASP A 98 14.38 -14.87 1.28
CA ASP A 98 14.25 -16.23 1.85
C ASP A 98 14.00 -16.23 3.37
N THR A 99 13.91 -15.07 3.99
CA THR A 99 13.69 -14.93 5.43
C THR A 99 12.20 -14.67 5.73
N PRO A 100 11.50 -15.57 6.45
CA PRO A 100 10.08 -15.38 6.78
C PRO A 100 9.81 -14.12 7.59
N GLY A 101 8.68 -13.46 7.33
CA GLY A 101 8.32 -12.23 8.04
C GLY A 101 9.10 -10.99 7.64
N SER A 102 9.95 -11.07 6.61
CA SER A 102 10.73 -9.92 6.12
C SER A 102 9.83 -8.76 5.71
N VAL A 103 10.21 -7.54 6.11
CA VAL A 103 9.56 -6.29 5.70
C VAL A 103 10.55 -5.44 4.92
N ILE A 104 10.24 -5.18 3.66
CA ILE A 104 11.09 -4.43 2.72
C ILE A 104 10.37 -3.13 2.37
N THR A 105 10.93 -2.01 2.80
CA THR A 105 10.31 -0.68 2.66
C THR A 105 11.24 0.32 1.99
N HIS A 106 10.71 1.18 1.12
CA HIS A 106 11.45 2.30 0.52
C HIS A 106 12.72 1.89 -0.25
N VAL A 107 12.64 0.76 -0.99
CA VAL A 107 13.75 0.22 -1.79
C VAL A 107 13.48 0.38 -3.29
N ASP A 108 14.52 0.73 -4.04
CA ASP A 108 14.54 0.74 -5.49
C ASP A 108 15.48 -0.37 -6.00
N PHE A 109 14.91 -1.48 -6.46
CA PHE A 109 15.63 -2.57 -7.10
C PHE A 109 15.88 -2.27 -8.58
N ASN A 110 17.12 -2.41 -9.04
CA ASN A 110 17.51 -2.37 -10.45
C ASN A 110 18.11 -3.73 -10.82
N ILE A 111 17.32 -4.60 -11.46
CA ILE A 111 17.63 -6.02 -11.63
C ILE A 111 17.73 -6.42 -13.10
N THR A 112 18.52 -7.47 -13.39
CA THR A 112 18.47 -8.17 -14.68
C THR A 112 17.74 -9.52 -14.63
N GLY A 113 17.52 -10.07 -13.43
CA GLY A 113 16.69 -11.25 -13.17
C GLY A 113 15.33 -10.89 -12.57
N SER A 114 14.92 -11.58 -11.49
CA SER A 114 13.68 -11.35 -10.74
C SER A 114 13.97 -11.01 -9.27
N VAL A 115 13.06 -10.26 -8.62
CA VAL A 115 12.96 -10.32 -7.16
C VAL A 115 12.22 -11.61 -6.81
N MET A 116 12.94 -12.61 -6.29
CA MET A 116 12.40 -13.92 -5.94
C MET A 116 12.03 -13.99 -4.46
N VAL A 117 10.76 -14.27 -4.19
CA VAL A 117 10.25 -14.50 -2.83
C VAL A 117 10.13 -16.00 -2.60
N GLN A 118 10.88 -16.50 -1.62
CA GLN A 118 10.98 -17.92 -1.26
C GLN A 118 10.62 -18.17 0.22
N ALA A 119 10.06 -17.17 0.90
CA ALA A 119 9.63 -17.28 2.29
C ALA A 119 8.22 -16.72 2.51
N GLU A 120 7.59 -17.18 3.60
CA GLU A 120 6.23 -16.79 3.98
C GLU A 120 6.18 -15.43 4.68
N ASN A 121 4.99 -14.81 4.66
CA ASN A 121 4.68 -13.58 5.39
C ASN A 121 5.63 -12.41 5.06
N VAL A 122 6.13 -12.36 3.83
CA VAL A 122 6.99 -11.27 3.35
C VAL A 122 6.11 -10.07 2.99
N THR A 123 6.55 -8.87 3.37
CA THR A 123 5.89 -7.60 3.04
C THR A 123 6.82 -6.70 2.23
N PHE A 124 6.33 -6.18 1.12
CA PHE A 124 6.93 -5.07 0.38
C PHE A 124 6.02 -3.86 0.49
N ASP A 125 6.54 -2.71 0.90
CA ASP A 125 5.78 -1.45 0.96
C ASP A 125 6.59 -0.29 0.41
N ASP A 126 6.02 0.44 -0.54
CA ASP A 126 6.69 1.53 -1.27
C ASP A 126 8.02 1.07 -1.87
N VAL A 127 7.96 0.00 -2.68
CA VAL A 127 9.12 -0.57 -3.37
C VAL A 127 9.00 -0.37 -4.87
N LYS A 128 10.12 -0.03 -5.51
CA LYS A 128 10.25 0.03 -6.97
C LYS A 128 11.09 -1.13 -7.47
N ILE A 129 10.63 -1.81 -8.51
CA ILE A 129 11.40 -2.80 -9.25
C ILE A 129 11.57 -2.27 -10.67
N ILE A 130 12.82 -2.07 -11.07
CA ILE A 130 13.22 -1.59 -12.38
C ILE A 130 13.96 -2.73 -13.08
N CYS A 131 13.25 -3.38 -14.01
CA CYS A 131 13.81 -4.36 -14.92
C CYS A 131 14.75 -3.63 -15.90
N LYS A 132 16.04 -3.98 -15.92
CA LYS A 132 17.05 -3.33 -16.76
C LYS A 132 16.91 -3.62 -18.27
N GLY A 133 15.99 -4.51 -18.67
CA GLY A 133 15.62 -4.70 -20.07
C GLY A 133 14.90 -3.49 -20.67
N THR A 134 14.90 -3.37 -22.00
CA THR A 134 14.08 -2.39 -22.72
C THR A 134 12.89 -3.07 -23.35
N LEU A 135 11.87 -2.30 -23.76
CA LEU A 135 10.73 -2.89 -24.50
C LEU A 135 11.16 -3.50 -25.85
N ALA A 136 12.26 -3.02 -26.44
CA ALA A 136 12.81 -3.56 -27.69
C ALA A 136 13.71 -4.78 -27.47
N SER A 137 14.29 -4.91 -26.27
CA SER A 137 15.15 -6.03 -25.86
C SER A 137 14.84 -6.35 -24.39
N PRO A 138 13.71 -7.03 -24.14
CA PRO A 138 13.30 -7.38 -22.80
C PRO A 138 14.19 -8.50 -22.25
N HIS A 139 14.46 -8.49 -20.94
CA HIS A 139 15.17 -9.61 -20.32
C HIS A 139 14.19 -10.75 -20.03
N SER A 140 14.61 -12.02 -20.02
CA SER A 140 13.68 -13.18 -20.03
C SER A 140 12.86 -13.43 -18.76
N THR A 141 12.99 -12.62 -17.70
CA THR A 141 12.47 -12.90 -16.36
C THR A 141 11.28 -12.03 -15.96
N ASP A 142 10.57 -12.48 -14.92
CA ASP A 142 9.48 -11.75 -14.26
C ASP A 142 10.05 -10.59 -13.40
N GLY A 143 9.27 -9.54 -13.14
CA GLY A 143 9.72 -8.47 -12.24
C GLY A 143 9.82 -8.94 -10.79
N LEU A 144 8.71 -9.47 -10.25
CA LEU A 144 8.65 -10.17 -8.97
C LEU A 144 8.11 -11.58 -9.18
N LYS A 145 8.76 -12.57 -8.56
CA LYS A 145 8.38 -13.97 -8.64
C LYS A 145 8.25 -14.58 -7.25
N ALA A 146 7.13 -15.23 -6.95
CA ALA A 146 6.90 -15.92 -5.69
C ALA A 146 6.44 -17.35 -5.95
N LEU A 147 7.08 -18.34 -5.30
CA LEU A 147 6.84 -19.76 -5.57
C LEU A 147 6.52 -20.50 -4.27
N GLY A 148 5.31 -21.02 -4.15
CA GLY A 148 4.86 -21.86 -3.04
C GLY A 148 4.86 -21.17 -1.68
N VAL A 149 4.78 -19.83 -1.64
CA VAL A 149 4.80 -19.04 -0.40
C VAL A 149 3.38 -18.65 0.01
N ASN A 150 3.15 -18.42 1.29
CA ASN A 150 1.88 -17.90 1.80
C ASN A 150 2.04 -16.47 2.34
N ARG A 151 0.94 -15.72 2.34
CA ARG A 151 0.84 -14.40 2.99
C ARG A 151 1.83 -13.34 2.47
N LEU A 152 2.12 -13.34 1.17
CA LEU A 152 2.85 -12.25 0.53
C LEU A 152 2.01 -10.98 0.53
N LYS A 153 2.56 -9.87 1.05
CA LYS A 153 1.91 -8.57 1.09
C LYS A 153 2.67 -7.59 0.20
N LEU A 154 2.01 -7.03 -0.80
CA LEU A 154 2.58 -6.02 -1.69
C LEU A 154 1.77 -4.73 -1.55
N LYS A 155 2.44 -3.65 -1.16
CA LYS A 155 1.84 -2.34 -0.94
C LYS A 155 2.59 -1.26 -1.68
N ASN A 156 1.86 -0.36 -2.33
CA ASN A 156 2.42 0.81 -3.02
C ASN A 156 3.57 0.49 -4.00
N MET A 157 3.46 -0.61 -4.73
CA MET A 157 4.54 -1.08 -5.62
C MET A 157 4.62 -0.26 -6.91
N LEU A 158 5.82 -0.17 -7.49
CA LEU A 158 6.01 0.21 -8.89
C LEU A 158 6.92 -0.80 -9.56
N ILE A 159 6.43 -1.50 -10.58
CA ILE A 159 7.25 -2.39 -11.42
C ILE A 159 7.28 -1.79 -12.83
N ARG A 160 8.49 -1.56 -13.34
CA ARG A 160 8.67 -0.97 -14.67
C ARG A 160 9.95 -1.43 -15.33
N GLY A 161 10.11 -1.05 -16.59
CA GLY A 161 11.21 -1.51 -17.42
C GLY A 161 10.81 -2.80 -18.13
N GLY A 162 11.52 -3.16 -19.19
CA GLY A 162 11.15 -4.28 -20.07
C GLY A 162 11.34 -5.64 -19.43
N CYS A 163 10.56 -5.97 -18.40
CA CYS A 163 10.47 -7.30 -17.84
C CYS A 163 9.92 -8.24 -18.93
N GLY A 164 10.66 -9.25 -19.34
CA GLY A 164 10.25 -10.14 -20.43
C GLY A 164 9.20 -11.17 -20.03
N GLY A 165 9.10 -11.47 -18.73
CA GLY A 165 8.03 -12.24 -18.13
C GLY A 165 6.88 -11.37 -17.64
N ALA A 166 6.16 -11.85 -16.63
CA ALA A 166 5.13 -11.08 -15.97
C ALA A 166 5.72 -9.93 -15.14
N GLY A 167 4.93 -8.90 -14.86
CA GLY A 167 5.30 -7.92 -13.83
C GLY A 167 5.39 -8.59 -12.46
N ILE A 168 4.35 -9.34 -12.10
CA ILE A 168 4.26 -10.17 -10.90
C ILE A 168 3.82 -11.57 -11.30
N PHE A 169 4.55 -12.58 -10.87
CA PHE A 169 4.20 -13.98 -11.03
C PHE A 169 4.16 -14.66 -9.66
N ILE A 170 3.01 -15.20 -9.27
CA ILE A 170 2.85 -15.99 -8.05
C ILE A 170 2.34 -17.36 -8.45
N GLN A 171 3.04 -18.40 -8.02
CA GLN A 171 2.65 -19.78 -8.27
C GLN A 171 2.52 -20.54 -6.96
N GLY A 172 1.36 -21.14 -6.72
CA GLY A 172 1.05 -21.83 -5.47
C GLY A 172 0.87 -20.87 -4.30
N GLY A 173 0.36 -21.41 -3.19
CA GLY A 173 0.18 -20.67 -1.94
C GLY A 173 -1.17 -19.96 -1.82
N ALA A 174 -1.32 -19.23 -0.71
CA ALA A 174 -2.58 -18.61 -0.35
C ALA A 174 -2.40 -17.33 0.48
N GLU A 175 -3.53 -16.63 0.68
CA GLU A 175 -3.67 -15.50 1.60
C GLU A 175 -2.79 -14.29 1.25
N HIS A 176 -2.51 -14.09 -0.04
CA HIS A 176 -1.74 -12.93 -0.48
C HIS A 176 -2.59 -11.66 -0.46
N ASP A 177 -1.93 -10.52 -0.20
CA ASP A 177 -2.55 -9.21 -0.19
C ASP A 177 -1.76 -8.26 -1.10
N LEU A 178 -2.19 -8.16 -2.35
CA LEU A 178 -1.59 -7.32 -3.37
C LEU A 178 -2.43 -6.05 -3.48
N ALA A 179 -2.05 -5.00 -2.75
CA ALA A 179 -2.84 -3.79 -2.63
C ALA A 179 -2.07 -2.55 -3.06
N GLU A 180 -2.61 -1.83 -4.02
CA GLU A 180 -2.06 -0.59 -4.58
C GLU A 180 -0.70 -0.79 -5.27
N GLY A 181 -0.69 -0.59 -6.58
CA GLY A 181 0.57 -0.63 -7.31
C GLY A 181 0.42 -0.25 -8.76
N GLU A 182 1.56 -0.06 -9.41
CA GLU A 182 1.62 0.22 -10.84
C GLU A 182 2.61 -0.71 -11.54
N ILE A 183 2.19 -1.29 -12.67
CA ILE A 183 3.02 -2.16 -13.51
C ILE A 183 3.03 -1.61 -14.93
N ILE A 184 4.21 -1.26 -15.43
CA ILE A 184 4.39 -0.63 -16.74
C ILE A 184 5.38 -1.42 -17.58
N GLY A 185 4.92 -1.90 -18.74
CA GLY A 185 5.81 -2.37 -19.79
C GLY A 185 6.30 -3.81 -19.70
N SER A 186 5.58 -4.73 -19.07
CA SER A 186 5.92 -6.17 -19.08
C SER A 186 5.60 -6.82 -20.43
N GLU A 187 6.44 -7.75 -20.87
CA GLU A 187 6.22 -8.54 -22.09
C GLU A 187 5.40 -9.80 -21.84
N GLY A 188 5.15 -10.15 -20.58
CA GLY A 188 4.09 -11.06 -20.16
C GLY A 188 2.87 -10.31 -19.60
N PRO A 189 1.97 -11.02 -18.91
CA PRO A 189 0.87 -10.40 -18.19
C PRO A 189 1.37 -9.52 -17.04
N ALA A 190 0.62 -8.50 -16.67
CA ALA A 190 1.00 -7.64 -15.56
C ALA A 190 1.06 -8.42 -14.23
N ILE A 191 0.02 -9.21 -13.95
CA ILE A 191 -0.07 -10.05 -12.74
C ILE A 191 -0.58 -11.42 -13.13
N VAL A 192 0.10 -12.47 -12.68
CA VAL A 192 -0.33 -13.86 -12.82
C VAL A 192 -0.42 -14.50 -11.45
N LEU A 193 -1.60 -15.01 -11.13
CA LEU A 193 -1.83 -15.95 -10.04
C LEU A 193 -2.03 -17.35 -10.65
N ASP A 194 -1.15 -18.28 -10.33
CA ASP A 194 -1.12 -19.63 -10.88
C ASP A 194 -1.26 -20.65 -9.74
N ASN A 195 -2.40 -21.35 -9.65
CA ASN A 195 -2.76 -22.22 -8.53
C ASN A 195 -2.69 -21.51 -7.16
N VAL A 196 -3.24 -20.30 -7.08
CA VAL A 196 -3.24 -19.46 -5.87
C VAL A 196 -4.64 -19.33 -5.31
N SER A 197 -4.77 -19.27 -3.98
CA SER A 197 -6.07 -19.16 -3.33
C SER A 197 -6.19 -18.06 -2.26
N TYR A 198 -7.44 -17.71 -1.93
CA TYR A 198 -7.79 -16.82 -0.81
C TYR A 198 -7.04 -15.47 -0.81
N SER A 199 -6.73 -14.94 -1.98
CA SER A 199 -5.88 -13.75 -2.11
C SER A 199 -6.64 -12.54 -2.61
N PHE A 200 -6.17 -11.35 -2.22
CA PHE A 200 -6.73 -10.07 -2.60
C PHE A 200 -5.81 -9.36 -3.59
N ILE A 201 -6.38 -8.87 -4.68
CA ILE A 201 -5.73 -7.95 -5.61
C ILE A 201 -6.58 -6.68 -5.65
N SER A 202 -6.03 -5.56 -5.20
CA SER A 202 -6.79 -4.31 -5.14
C SER A 202 -5.99 -3.10 -5.59
N GLY A 203 -6.63 -2.17 -6.32
CA GLY A 203 -6.04 -0.87 -6.63
C GLY A 203 -4.84 -0.89 -7.59
N TRP A 204 -4.70 -1.90 -8.45
CA TRP A 204 -3.58 -1.96 -9.39
C TRP A 204 -3.84 -1.16 -10.66
N ARG A 205 -2.84 -0.40 -11.11
CA ARG A 205 -2.78 0.20 -12.44
C ARG A 205 -1.80 -0.59 -13.29
N THR A 206 -2.24 -1.15 -14.39
CA THR A 206 -1.35 -1.83 -15.34
C THR A 206 -1.37 -1.06 -16.65
N ASN A 207 -0.22 -0.80 -17.26
CA ASN A 207 -0.11 -0.04 -18.51
C ASN A 207 0.92 -0.66 -19.44
N GLU A 208 0.62 -0.73 -20.75
CA GLU A 208 1.59 -1.15 -21.77
C GLU A 208 2.17 -2.55 -21.55
N ASN A 209 1.44 -3.44 -20.88
CA ASN A 209 1.82 -4.84 -20.68
C ASN A 209 1.27 -5.71 -21.82
N ARG A 210 1.85 -6.88 -22.15
CA ARG A 210 1.23 -7.74 -23.19
C ARG A 210 -0.09 -8.37 -22.75
N GLY A 211 -0.22 -8.72 -21.46
CA GLY A 211 -1.46 -9.19 -20.83
C GLY A 211 -1.83 -8.37 -19.59
N GLY A 212 -3.07 -8.49 -19.13
CA GLY A 212 -3.53 -7.80 -17.92
C GLY A 212 -3.33 -8.64 -16.65
N ILE A 213 -4.42 -9.01 -16.00
CA ILE A 213 -4.41 -9.81 -14.76
C ILE A 213 -4.98 -11.19 -15.06
N GLU A 214 -4.26 -12.24 -14.64
CA GLU A 214 -4.61 -13.62 -14.96
C GLU A 214 -4.69 -14.51 -13.73
N LEU A 215 -5.76 -15.31 -13.66
CA LEU A 215 -5.97 -16.37 -12.67
C LEU A 215 -5.92 -17.71 -13.41
N ARG A 216 -4.98 -18.59 -13.05
CA ARG A 216 -4.66 -19.80 -13.81
C ARG A 216 -4.62 -21.04 -12.93
N ASN A 217 -4.76 -22.19 -13.58
CA ASN A 217 -4.47 -23.53 -13.06
C ASN A 217 -5.09 -23.80 -11.69
N GLY A 218 -6.42 -23.72 -11.59
CA GLY A 218 -7.13 -24.01 -10.35
C GLY A 218 -7.11 -22.90 -9.31
N SER A 219 -6.68 -21.68 -9.66
CA SER A 219 -6.76 -20.52 -8.75
C SER A 219 -8.21 -20.32 -8.29
N HIS A 220 -8.43 -20.10 -6.99
CA HIS A 220 -9.79 -20.02 -6.44
C HIS A 220 -9.94 -19.09 -5.24
N HIS A 221 -11.16 -18.65 -4.96
CA HIS A 221 -11.46 -17.77 -3.82
C HIS A 221 -10.65 -16.46 -3.79
N ASN A 222 -10.11 -16.03 -4.93
CA ASN A 222 -9.39 -14.76 -5.03
C ASN A 222 -10.35 -13.62 -5.31
N GLN A 223 -10.04 -12.44 -4.79
CA GLN A 223 -10.84 -11.23 -5.01
C GLN A 223 -10.01 -10.16 -5.70
N LEU A 224 -10.42 -9.80 -6.91
CA LEU A 224 -9.83 -8.73 -7.69
C LEU A 224 -10.76 -7.52 -7.68
N VAL A 225 -10.33 -6.43 -7.05
CA VAL A 225 -11.17 -5.25 -6.76
C VAL A 225 -10.52 -3.98 -7.30
N ALA A 226 -11.29 -3.16 -8.03
CA ALA A 226 -10.91 -1.77 -8.38
C ALA A 226 -9.56 -1.58 -9.10
N SER A 227 -9.08 -2.56 -9.85
CA SER A 227 -7.87 -2.46 -10.66
C SER A 227 -8.18 -1.99 -12.09
N ASN A 228 -7.22 -1.34 -12.75
CA ASN A 228 -7.34 -0.79 -14.09
C ASN A 228 -6.23 -1.28 -15.01
N VAL A 229 -6.64 -1.93 -16.08
CA VAL A 229 -5.77 -2.42 -17.15
C VAL A 229 -5.85 -1.44 -18.33
N LEU A 230 -4.74 -0.75 -18.60
CA LEU A 230 -4.61 0.26 -19.63
C LEU A 230 -3.74 -0.27 -20.77
N ARG A 231 -4.14 0.02 -22.01
CA ARG A 231 -3.28 -0.07 -23.21
C ARG A 231 -2.42 -1.34 -23.20
N THR A 232 -3.03 -2.50 -23.02
CA THR A 232 -2.29 -3.76 -23.19
C THR A 232 -1.76 -3.79 -24.64
N ARG A 233 -0.47 -4.11 -24.80
CA ARG A 233 0.19 -4.32 -26.09
C ARG A 233 -0.27 -5.67 -26.62
N LEU A 234 -1.56 -5.72 -26.95
CA LEU A 234 -2.28 -6.93 -27.29
C LEU A 234 -1.79 -7.38 -28.66
N THR A 235 -1.12 -8.52 -28.68
CA THR A 235 -1.24 -9.41 -29.83
C THR A 235 -2.60 -10.11 -29.73
N SER A 236 -3.13 -10.64 -30.82
CA SER A 236 -4.47 -11.25 -30.95
C SER A 236 -4.79 -12.44 -30.02
N LYS A 237 -3.96 -12.71 -29.00
CA LYS A 237 -4.02 -13.85 -28.09
C LYS A 237 -4.04 -13.49 -26.59
N MET A 238 -3.97 -12.22 -26.20
CA MET A 238 -3.90 -11.84 -24.78
C MET A 238 -5.12 -11.03 -24.33
N ASN A 239 -5.48 -11.17 -23.06
CA ASN A 239 -6.70 -10.59 -22.50
C ASN A 239 -6.38 -9.66 -21.31
N PRO A 240 -7.17 -8.58 -21.11
CA PRO A 240 -7.06 -7.69 -19.97
C PRO A 240 -7.33 -8.42 -18.65
N PHE A 241 -8.26 -9.38 -18.69
CA PHE A 241 -8.53 -10.30 -17.60
C PHE A 241 -8.67 -11.69 -18.19
N PHE A 242 -8.00 -12.67 -17.59
CA PHE A 242 -8.09 -14.07 -17.97
C PHE A 242 -8.32 -14.93 -16.73
N ILE A 243 -9.24 -15.88 -16.83
CA ILE A 243 -9.44 -16.91 -15.83
C ILE A 243 -9.40 -18.26 -16.58
N SER A 244 -8.56 -19.18 -16.13
CA SER A 244 -8.49 -20.52 -16.72
C SER A 244 -9.76 -21.32 -16.45
N ALA A 245 -10.06 -22.30 -17.31
CA ALA A 245 -11.30 -23.07 -17.23
C ALA A 245 -11.44 -23.87 -15.92
N ASP A 246 -10.33 -24.26 -15.29
CA ASP A 246 -10.26 -25.01 -14.05
C ASP A 246 -10.24 -24.14 -12.78
N SER A 247 -10.13 -22.81 -12.91
CA SER A 247 -10.20 -21.85 -11.78
C SER A 247 -11.65 -21.55 -11.39
N TYR A 248 -11.97 -21.46 -10.10
CA TYR A 248 -13.37 -21.37 -9.61
C TYR A 248 -13.52 -20.44 -8.40
N GLU A 249 -14.75 -19.96 -8.11
CA GLU A 249 -15.07 -19.14 -6.94
C GLU A 249 -14.23 -17.86 -6.79
N ASN A 250 -13.60 -17.38 -7.87
CA ASN A 250 -12.94 -16.09 -7.89
C ASN A 250 -13.98 -14.99 -8.10
N GLN A 251 -13.69 -13.82 -7.54
CA GLN A 251 -14.53 -12.64 -7.65
C GLN A 251 -13.78 -11.51 -8.33
N ILE A 252 -14.35 -10.98 -9.41
CA ILE A 252 -13.82 -9.80 -10.11
C ILE A 252 -14.85 -8.68 -10.03
N VAL A 253 -14.48 -7.57 -9.38
CA VAL A 253 -15.42 -6.48 -9.08
C VAL A 253 -14.83 -5.10 -9.34
N ARG A 254 -15.59 -4.24 -10.04
CA ARG A 254 -15.25 -2.84 -10.28
C ARG A 254 -13.90 -2.61 -10.99
N ASN A 255 -13.38 -3.62 -11.67
CA ASN A 255 -12.16 -3.52 -12.48
C ASN A 255 -12.46 -2.85 -13.80
N ARG A 256 -11.48 -2.12 -14.34
CA ARG A 256 -11.59 -1.39 -15.59
C ARG A 256 -10.60 -1.92 -16.61
N ASN A 257 -11.03 -1.90 -17.85
CA ASN A 257 -10.14 -1.95 -18.99
C ASN A 257 -10.25 -0.59 -19.71
N ARG A 258 -9.18 -0.09 -20.30
CA ARG A 258 -9.20 1.19 -21.02
C ARG A 258 -8.36 1.08 -22.27
N TYR A 259 -8.96 1.44 -23.40
CA TYR A 259 -8.40 1.28 -24.75
C TYR A 259 -8.15 -0.20 -25.13
N PRO A 260 -9.15 -1.09 -25.05
CA PRO A 260 -9.00 -2.42 -25.65
C PRO A 260 -8.77 -2.28 -27.14
N GLN A 261 -7.89 -3.13 -27.69
CA GLN A 261 -7.91 -3.35 -29.14
C GLN A 261 -9.21 -4.07 -29.56
N PRO A 262 -9.70 -3.86 -30.80
CA PRO A 262 -11.03 -4.31 -31.23
C PRO A 262 -11.28 -5.83 -31.18
N ASP A 263 -10.23 -6.64 -31.16
CA ASP A 263 -10.26 -8.12 -31.24
C ASP A 263 -10.11 -8.82 -29.88
N VAL A 264 -10.02 -8.04 -28.80
CA VAL A 264 -9.68 -8.54 -27.47
C VAL A 264 -10.93 -9.01 -26.74
N LYS A 265 -11.01 -10.32 -26.49
CA LYS A 265 -12.09 -10.92 -25.71
C LYS A 265 -11.66 -10.96 -24.25
N SER A 266 -12.40 -10.37 -23.31
CA SER A 266 -12.20 -10.80 -21.92
C SER A 266 -12.70 -12.25 -21.83
N MET A 267 -11.81 -13.24 -21.72
CA MET A 267 -12.18 -14.67 -21.60
C MET A 267 -12.74 -15.00 -20.20
N VAL A 268 -13.70 -14.21 -19.74
CA VAL A 268 -14.39 -14.40 -18.46
C VAL A 268 -15.56 -15.39 -18.61
N ASP A 269 -15.96 -15.69 -19.85
CA ASP A 269 -17.16 -16.48 -20.16
C ASP A 269 -16.96 -18.03 -20.07
N TYR A 270 -15.79 -18.52 -19.68
CA TYR A 270 -15.47 -19.96 -19.75
C TYR A 270 -15.79 -20.75 -18.48
N ASN A 271 -16.07 -20.10 -17.34
CA ASN A 271 -16.39 -20.82 -16.10
C ASN A 271 -17.46 -20.09 -15.25
N PRO A 272 -18.69 -20.63 -15.16
CA PRO A 272 -19.80 -20.03 -14.43
C PRO A 272 -19.65 -20.09 -12.90
N ASN A 273 -18.73 -20.91 -12.36
CA ASN A 273 -18.47 -20.99 -10.92
C ASN A 273 -17.68 -19.77 -10.40
N ASN A 274 -17.14 -18.94 -11.29
CA ASN A 274 -16.57 -17.66 -10.91
C ASN A 274 -17.66 -16.60 -10.89
N LEU A 275 -17.79 -15.93 -9.75
CA LEU A 275 -18.80 -14.91 -9.57
C LEU A 275 -18.25 -13.58 -10.13
N TRP A 276 -18.97 -12.98 -11.06
CA TRP A 276 -18.56 -11.74 -11.71
C TRP A 276 -19.55 -10.58 -11.53
N TYR A 277 -19.09 -9.49 -10.90
CA TYR A 277 -19.91 -8.31 -10.62
C TYR A 277 -19.26 -6.99 -11.10
N HIS A 278 -19.67 -6.59 -12.31
CA HIS A 278 -19.79 -5.21 -12.85
C HIS A 278 -18.54 -4.31 -13.09
N ASN A 279 -18.63 -3.54 -14.19
CA ASN A 279 -17.89 -2.32 -14.60
C ASN A 279 -16.54 -2.42 -15.33
N VAL A 280 -16.31 -3.46 -16.14
CA VAL A 280 -15.18 -3.49 -17.09
C VAL A 280 -15.46 -2.60 -18.29
N CYS A 281 -15.08 -1.32 -18.15
CA CYS A 281 -14.85 -0.35 -19.24
C CYS A 281 -14.36 -1.00 -20.54
N THR A 282 -15.09 -1.00 -21.65
CA THR A 282 -14.43 -1.03 -22.96
C THR A 282 -14.81 0.26 -23.69
N SER A 283 -13.80 1.06 -24.07
CA SER A 283 -14.00 2.25 -24.89
C SER A 283 -14.10 1.93 -26.38
N ALA A 284 -13.90 0.67 -26.76
CA ALA A 284 -14.02 0.17 -28.12
C ALA A 284 -14.73 -1.19 -28.06
N GLY A 285 -15.69 -1.39 -28.97
CA GLY A 285 -16.58 -2.55 -28.99
C GLY A 285 -15.84 -3.88 -28.90
N GLY A 286 -15.99 -4.53 -27.76
CA GLY A 286 -15.42 -5.84 -27.44
C GLY A 286 -15.96 -6.23 -26.08
N PHE A 287 -16.55 -7.42 -25.99
CA PHE A 287 -17.32 -7.89 -24.84
C PHE A 287 -16.44 -8.00 -23.60
N ALA A 288 -16.59 -7.03 -22.71
CA ALA A 288 -16.41 -7.09 -21.26
C ALA A 288 -17.40 -6.04 -20.72
N ALA A 289 -18.20 -6.34 -19.69
CA ALA A 289 -19.39 -5.53 -19.37
C ALA A 289 -19.10 -4.07 -18.97
N CYS A 290 -19.02 -3.24 -20.00
CA CYS A 290 -19.67 -1.94 -20.03
C CYS A 290 -20.67 -1.95 -21.17
N ALA A 291 -21.91 -1.62 -20.80
CA ALA A 291 -22.99 -1.45 -21.75
C ALA A 291 -22.66 -0.22 -22.62
N GLY A 292 -22.00 -0.48 -23.75
CA GLY A 292 -21.74 0.49 -24.81
C GLY A 292 -22.14 -0.03 -26.18
N ASN A 293 -22.98 -1.07 -26.27
CA ASN A 293 -23.71 -1.31 -27.51
C ASN A 293 -24.89 -0.33 -27.58
N LYS A 294 -25.30 0.05 -28.80
CA LYS A 294 -26.40 1.00 -29.05
C LYS A 294 -27.71 0.66 -28.31
N ASP A 295 -27.84 -0.60 -27.87
CA ASP A 295 -29.01 -1.13 -27.16
C ASP A 295 -28.90 -1.19 -25.62
N LYS A 296 -27.78 -0.76 -25.01
CA LYS A 296 -27.59 -0.68 -23.54
C LYS A 296 -27.88 -1.97 -22.73
N LYS A 297 -27.99 -3.15 -23.34
CA LYS A 297 -28.32 -4.39 -22.62
C LYS A 297 -27.08 -5.06 -22.03
N ALA A 298 -27.24 -5.48 -20.78
CA ALA A 298 -26.33 -6.37 -20.08
C ALA A 298 -26.21 -7.74 -20.77
N PRO A 299 -25.03 -8.41 -20.77
CA PRO A 299 -24.98 -9.83 -21.10
C PRO A 299 -25.93 -10.62 -20.21
N LYS A 300 -26.60 -11.64 -20.77
CA LYS A 300 -27.64 -12.43 -20.10
C LYS A 300 -27.10 -13.29 -18.93
N ASN A 301 -25.78 -13.52 -18.86
CA ASN A 301 -25.13 -14.40 -17.90
C ASN A 301 -24.34 -13.61 -16.82
N ARG A 302 -24.85 -12.47 -16.35
CA ARG A 302 -24.24 -11.82 -15.18
C ARG A 302 -24.65 -12.61 -13.93
N GLY A 303 -23.68 -12.99 -13.10
CA GLY A 303 -23.98 -13.53 -11.78
C GLY A 303 -24.82 -12.54 -10.98
N ASN A 304 -25.80 -13.03 -10.22
CA ASN A 304 -26.60 -12.17 -9.34
C ASN A 304 -25.68 -11.64 -8.22
N PRO A 305 -25.61 -10.32 -7.97
CA PRO A 305 -24.73 -9.75 -6.94
C PRO A 305 -25.02 -10.28 -5.53
N ASP A 306 -26.24 -10.78 -5.31
CA ASP A 306 -26.65 -11.41 -4.05
C ASP A 306 -26.09 -12.83 -3.87
N ASP A 307 -25.56 -13.45 -4.94
CA ASP A 307 -24.95 -14.79 -4.89
C ASP A 307 -23.51 -14.73 -4.33
N PHE A 308 -22.94 -13.53 -4.16
CA PHE A 308 -21.58 -13.31 -3.69
C PHE A 308 -21.52 -13.35 -2.16
N LYS A 309 -20.58 -14.16 -1.64
CA LYS A 309 -20.19 -14.14 -0.23
C LYS A 309 -18.66 -14.10 -0.11
N PRO A 310 -18.07 -13.09 0.57
CA PRO A 310 -18.73 -11.87 1.03
C PRO A 310 -19.28 -11.02 -0.12
N ARG A 311 -20.30 -10.19 0.15
CA ARG A 311 -20.92 -9.35 -0.87
C ARG A 311 -20.20 -8.01 -0.97
N ILE A 312 -20.12 -7.47 -2.18
CA ILE A 312 -19.63 -6.10 -2.40
C ILE A 312 -20.80 -5.14 -2.52
N ARG A 313 -20.82 -4.13 -1.65
CA ARG A 313 -21.83 -3.06 -1.58
C ARG A 313 -21.21 -1.73 -2.00
N THR A 314 -22.01 -0.86 -2.60
CA THR A 314 -21.52 0.44 -3.08
C THR A 314 -22.32 1.61 -2.54
N VAL A 315 -21.62 2.67 -2.13
CA VAL A 315 -22.19 3.89 -1.55
C VAL A 315 -21.71 5.10 -2.35
N CYS A 316 -22.62 6.01 -2.72
CA CYS A 316 -22.24 7.30 -3.30
C CYS A 316 -23.30 8.39 -3.10
N THR A 317 -22.87 9.64 -3.04
CA THR A 317 -23.73 10.82 -2.82
C THR A 317 -24.58 11.22 -4.04
N GLY A 318 -24.80 10.33 -5.01
CA GLY A 318 -25.56 10.61 -6.24
C GLY A 318 -25.49 9.47 -7.26
N HIS A 319 -25.23 9.80 -8.53
CA HIS A 319 -24.81 8.79 -9.50
C HIS A 319 -23.35 8.43 -9.25
N SER A 320 -23.02 7.13 -9.28
CA SER A 320 -21.64 6.74 -9.47
C SER A 320 -21.13 7.33 -10.78
N PHE A 321 -19.83 7.58 -10.88
CA PHE A 321 -19.24 8.27 -12.03
C PHE A 321 -19.52 7.58 -13.40
N GLN A 322 -19.98 6.33 -13.41
CA GLN A 322 -20.33 5.59 -14.62
C GLN A 322 -21.84 5.66 -14.98
N GLY A 323 -22.58 6.59 -14.38
CA GLY A 323 -24.03 6.74 -14.60
C GLY A 323 -24.88 5.68 -13.87
N TYR A 324 -24.26 4.74 -13.16
CA TYR A 324 -24.97 3.74 -12.35
C TYR A 324 -25.38 4.33 -11.01
N ARG A 325 -26.55 3.93 -10.53
CA ARG A 325 -26.98 4.21 -9.16
C ARG A 325 -26.16 3.31 -8.21
N CYS A 326 -25.64 3.89 -7.14
CA CYS A 326 -25.10 3.09 -6.04
C CYS A 326 -26.24 2.37 -5.32
N GLU A 327 -25.89 1.30 -4.60
CA GLU A 327 -26.84 0.57 -3.77
C GLU A 327 -27.35 1.45 -2.63
N PHE A 328 -26.47 2.26 -2.07
CA PHE A 328 -26.79 3.21 -1.01
C PHE A 328 -26.32 4.62 -1.37
N ASN A 329 -27.06 5.62 -0.89
CA ASN A 329 -26.66 7.02 -0.91
C ASN A 329 -26.17 7.53 0.47
N ASP A 330 -26.27 6.68 1.49
CA ASP A 330 -25.92 6.95 2.88
C ASP A 330 -25.01 5.82 3.40
N ILE A 331 -23.88 6.21 3.98
CA ILE A 331 -22.88 5.27 4.49
C ILE A 331 -23.36 4.54 5.76
N HIS A 332 -24.15 5.17 6.61
CA HIS A 332 -24.69 4.53 7.83
C HIS A 332 -25.69 3.44 7.49
N ILE A 333 -26.57 3.69 6.50
CA ILE A 333 -27.50 2.66 6.01
C ILE A 333 -26.72 1.48 5.42
N ALA A 334 -25.68 1.77 4.65
CA ALA A 334 -24.86 0.73 4.04
C ALA A 334 -24.13 -0.12 5.08
N LEU A 335 -23.54 0.50 6.11
CA LEU A 335 -22.90 -0.18 7.24
C LEU A 335 -23.90 -1.05 8.03
N ALA A 336 -25.10 -0.52 8.29
CA ALA A 336 -26.16 -1.26 8.98
C ALA A 336 -26.58 -2.52 8.20
N LYS A 337 -26.64 -2.44 6.87
CA LYS A 337 -27.02 -3.55 5.97
C LYS A 337 -25.87 -4.50 5.63
N ALA A 338 -24.61 -4.09 5.85
CA ALA A 338 -23.45 -4.93 5.61
C ALA A 338 -23.44 -6.13 6.58
N ASN A 339 -23.03 -7.28 6.07
CA ASN A 339 -22.77 -8.49 6.83
C ASN A 339 -21.26 -8.61 7.13
N THR A 340 -20.92 -9.47 8.09
CA THR A 340 -19.53 -9.90 8.31
C THR A 340 -18.89 -10.40 7.02
N GLY A 341 -17.71 -9.85 6.72
CA GLY A 341 -16.92 -10.13 5.53
C GLY A 341 -17.23 -9.21 4.35
N ASP A 342 -18.38 -8.51 4.33
CA ASP A 342 -18.77 -7.67 3.19
C ASP A 342 -17.72 -6.59 2.88
N VAL A 343 -17.61 -6.27 1.59
CA VAL A 343 -16.77 -5.19 1.09
C VAL A 343 -17.63 -3.99 0.79
N LEU A 344 -17.32 -2.84 1.38
CA LEU A 344 -18.04 -1.60 1.19
C LEU A 344 -17.19 -0.60 0.40
N ILE A 345 -17.62 -0.31 -0.83
CA ILE A 345 -16.93 0.63 -1.73
C ILE A 345 -17.62 1.98 -1.69
N VAL A 346 -16.87 3.01 -1.32
CA VAL A 346 -17.35 4.39 -1.18
C VAL A 346 -16.87 5.24 -2.34
N ASP A 347 -17.79 5.77 -3.15
CA ASP A 347 -17.49 6.54 -4.36
C ASP A 347 -17.94 8.01 -4.21
N THR A 348 -17.03 8.94 -4.49
CA THR A 348 -17.26 10.38 -4.39
C THR A 348 -17.25 11.03 -5.78
N LYS A 349 -18.22 11.91 -6.04
CA LYS A 349 -18.25 12.70 -7.28
C LYS A 349 -17.03 13.67 -7.31
N PRO A 350 -16.32 13.79 -8.45
CA PRO A 350 -15.26 14.77 -8.62
C PRO A 350 -15.75 16.22 -8.40
N GLY A 351 -14.90 17.07 -7.81
CA GLY A 351 -15.10 18.53 -7.79
C GLY A 351 -15.90 19.12 -6.63
N LEU A 352 -16.31 18.29 -5.66
CA LEU A 352 -16.81 18.74 -4.35
C LEU A 352 -16.01 17.99 -3.28
N PRO A 353 -15.75 18.57 -2.10
CA PRO A 353 -15.22 17.82 -0.99
C PRO A 353 -16.37 17.40 -0.06
N PRO A 354 -17.23 16.41 -0.39
CA PRO A 354 -18.04 15.81 0.65
C PRO A 354 -17.09 14.95 1.45
N SER A 355 -16.59 15.50 2.55
CA SER A 355 -16.17 14.67 3.64
C SER A 355 -17.36 13.78 4.01
N TRP A 356 -17.15 12.47 4.03
CA TRP A 356 -18.16 11.56 4.55
C TRP A 356 -18.33 11.79 6.05
N PRO A 357 -19.54 11.61 6.58
CA PRO A 357 -19.81 11.82 8.00
C PRO A 357 -18.97 10.88 8.87
N ALA A 358 -18.87 11.21 10.15
CA ALA A 358 -18.27 10.35 11.17
C ALA A 358 -18.94 8.97 11.19
N ILE A 359 -18.17 7.90 11.05
CA ILE A 359 -18.69 6.52 11.06
C ILE A 359 -18.18 5.72 12.25
N THR A 360 -19.03 4.79 12.72
CA THR A 360 -18.62 3.69 13.59
C THR A 360 -18.77 2.38 12.83
N ILE A 361 -17.73 1.55 12.86
CA ILE A 361 -17.70 0.23 12.24
C ILE A 361 -17.70 -0.81 13.36
N ASP A 362 -18.79 -1.57 13.46
CA ASP A 362 -19.08 -2.55 14.51
C ASP A 362 -19.12 -4.00 14.01
N LYS A 363 -18.74 -4.23 12.75
CA LYS A 363 -18.66 -5.54 12.10
C LYS A 363 -17.35 -5.70 11.34
N PRO A 364 -16.84 -6.93 11.17
CA PRO A 364 -15.67 -7.20 10.33
C PRO A 364 -16.03 -6.95 8.87
N ILE A 365 -15.65 -5.80 8.33
CA ILE A 365 -15.90 -5.42 6.93
C ILE A 365 -14.64 -4.86 6.31
N TRP A 366 -14.60 -4.85 4.99
CA TRP A 366 -13.58 -4.14 4.23
C TRP A 366 -14.13 -2.85 3.65
N LEU A 367 -13.77 -1.71 4.23
CA LEU A 367 -14.14 -0.39 3.73
C LEU A 367 -13.07 0.13 2.77
N ILE A 368 -13.48 0.41 1.53
CA ILE A 368 -12.60 0.90 0.46
C ILE A 368 -13.10 2.26 -0.02
N GLY A 369 -12.23 3.27 0.06
CA GLY A 369 -12.40 4.49 -0.71
C GLY A 369 -12.15 4.20 -2.19
N ASN A 370 -13.14 4.39 -3.05
CA ASN A 370 -12.98 4.22 -4.48
C ASN A 370 -12.17 5.39 -5.05
N THR A 371 -10.90 5.13 -5.32
CA THR A 371 -9.96 6.10 -5.87
C THR A 371 -9.78 5.93 -7.38
N ARG A 372 -10.85 5.64 -8.12
CA ARG A 372 -10.90 5.68 -9.60
C ARG A 372 -9.88 4.85 -10.41
N SER A 373 -8.96 4.11 -9.80
CA SER A 373 -7.65 3.70 -10.35
C SER A 373 -6.75 4.90 -10.70
N GLN A 374 -5.44 4.76 -10.52
CA GLN A 374 -4.33 5.62 -11.02
C GLN A 374 -3.64 6.52 -9.97
N LYS A 375 -2.36 6.26 -9.69
CA LYS A 375 -1.40 7.37 -9.54
C LYS A 375 -1.50 8.25 -10.80
N GLY A 376 -1.69 9.56 -10.63
CA GLY A 376 -1.91 10.57 -11.69
C GLY A 376 -3.15 11.47 -11.46
N THR A 377 -3.46 12.33 -12.45
CA THR A 377 -4.46 13.44 -12.45
C THR A 377 -5.91 13.09 -12.07
N TYR A 378 -6.24 11.83 -11.73
CA TYR A 378 -7.62 11.35 -11.54
C TYR A 378 -7.85 10.46 -10.30
N GLY A 379 -6.86 10.26 -9.44
CA GLY A 379 -7.05 9.59 -8.15
C GLY A 379 -7.78 10.53 -7.18
N PHE A 380 -8.88 10.07 -6.58
CA PHE A 380 -9.61 10.84 -5.58
C PHE A 380 -9.47 10.18 -4.22
N THR A 381 -8.99 10.91 -3.24
CA THR A 381 -8.97 10.45 -1.86
C THR A 381 -10.36 10.59 -1.25
N VAL A 382 -10.85 9.54 -0.59
CA VAL A 382 -12.12 9.61 0.13
C VAL A 382 -11.86 10.12 1.55
N PHE A 383 -12.42 11.28 1.87
CA PHE A 383 -12.28 11.90 3.17
C PHE A 383 -13.44 11.47 4.08
N PHE A 384 -13.14 11.17 5.33
CA PHE A 384 -14.09 10.98 6.41
C PHE A 384 -13.82 12.02 7.48
N GLU A 385 -14.87 12.51 8.14
CA GLU A 385 -14.73 13.31 9.36
C GLU A 385 -14.07 12.46 10.46
N ASP A 386 -14.75 11.43 10.96
CA ASP A 386 -14.20 10.50 11.94
C ASP A 386 -14.38 9.05 11.51
N ILE A 387 -13.49 8.16 11.96
CA ILE A 387 -13.68 6.72 11.87
C ILE A 387 -13.37 6.08 13.22
N ILE A 388 -14.36 5.38 13.76
CA ILE A 388 -14.25 4.58 14.99
C ILE A 388 -14.48 3.11 14.63
N VAL A 389 -13.48 2.26 14.83
CA VAL A 389 -13.58 0.81 14.64
C VAL A 389 -13.74 0.12 15.99
N LYS A 390 -14.84 -0.62 16.15
CA LYS A 390 -15.21 -1.37 17.36
C LYS A 390 -15.24 -2.89 17.15
N SER A 391 -14.91 -3.36 15.95
CA SER A 391 -14.88 -4.79 15.60
C SER A 391 -13.50 -5.21 15.14
N SER A 392 -13.11 -6.42 15.52
CA SER A 392 -11.95 -7.12 14.98
C SER A 392 -12.15 -7.41 13.49
N GLY A 393 -11.05 -7.67 12.77
CA GLY A 393 -11.08 -8.11 11.36
C GLY A 393 -11.54 -7.04 10.36
N VAL A 394 -11.53 -5.76 10.75
CA VAL A 394 -11.85 -4.65 9.85
C VAL A 394 -10.65 -4.32 8.98
N ARG A 395 -10.90 -4.03 7.70
CA ARG A 395 -9.91 -3.53 6.76
C ARG A 395 -10.32 -2.16 6.24
N LEU A 396 -9.41 -1.20 6.30
CA LEU A 396 -9.60 0.15 5.78
C LEU A 396 -8.60 0.41 4.66
N GLN A 397 -9.08 0.88 3.51
CA GLN A 397 -8.25 1.11 2.34
C GLN A 397 -8.56 2.42 1.62
N ASN A 398 -7.50 3.17 1.29
CA ASN A 398 -7.55 4.42 0.53
C ASN A 398 -8.46 5.51 1.13
N LEU A 399 -8.32 5.73 2.43
CA LEU A 399 -9.12 6.69 3.18
C LEU A 399 -8.24 7.81 3.75
N VAL A 400 -8.77 9.02 3.82
CA VAL A 400 -8.25 10.07 4.70
C VAL A 400 -9.26 10.32 5.81
N VAL A 401 -8.81 10.29 7.05
CA VAL A 401 -9.61 10.65 8.22
C VAL A 401 -9.18 12.02 8.70
N LYS A 402 -10.13 12.93 8.90
CA LYS A 402 -9.82 14.33 9.26
C LYS A 402 -9.73 14.55 10.76
N GLY A 403 -10.63 13.96 11.52
CA GLY A 403 -10.78 14.08 12.95
C GLY A 403 -10.34 12.80 13.66
N LEU A 404 -11.21 12.31 14.54
CA LEU A 404 -10.94 11.17 15.40
C LEU A 404 -10.75 9.89 14.57
N PHE A 405 -9.59 9.27 14.76
CA PHE A 405 -9.27 7.97 14.19
C PHE A 405 -8.97 6.98 15.32
N SER A 406 -9.99 6.22 15.73
CA SER A 406 -9.92 5.23 16.80
C SER A 406 -10.09 3.83 16.22
N ILE A 407 -9.09 2.96 16.35
CA ILE A 407 -9.11 1.62 15.75
C ILE A 407 -8.70 0.52 16.73
N LEU A 408 -9.14 -0.71 16.46
CA LEU A 408 -8.60 -1.90 17.13
C LEU A 408 -7.25 -2.28 16.54
N ALA A 409 -6.39 -2.92 17.34
CA ALA A 409 -5.02 -3.26 16.98
C ALA A 409 -4.90 -4.21 15.78
N ASP A 410 -5.92 -5.03 15.53
CA ASP A 410 -5.98 -5.99 14.42
C ASP A 410 -6.60 -5.39 13.13
N THR A 411 -6.92 -4.08 13.14
CA THR A 411 -7.44 -3.39 11.96
C THR A 411 -6.38 -3.32 10.87
N THR A 412 -6.67 -3.84 9.68
CA THR A 412 -5.75 -3.79 8.54
C THR A 412 -5.86 -2.44 7.84
N LEU A 413 -4.74 -1.71 7.77
CA LEU A 413 -4.65 -0.42 7.08
C LEU A 413 -3.87 -0.53 5.76
N VAL A 414 -4.43 0.04 4.69
CA VAL A 414 -3.79 0.15 3.38
C VAL A 414 -4.00 1.55 2.82
N ALA A 415 -2.92 2.33 2.69
CA ALA A 415 -2.98 3.70 2.18
C ALA A 415 -4.03 4.57 2.91
N VAL A 416 -4.14 4.40 4.23
CA VAL A 416 -4.97 5.23 5.11
C VAL A 416 -4.10 6.33 5.69
N ARG A 417 -4.61 7.57 5.70
CA ARG A 417 -3.91 8.73 6.27
C ARG A 417 -4.82 9.47 7.23
N THR A 418 -4.24 10.11 8.24
CA THR A 418 -4.93 11.05 9.12
C THR A 418 -4.47 12.46 8.78
N SER A 419 -5.38 13.38 8.46
CA SER A 419 -4.99 14.77 8.18
C SER A 419 -4.82 15.54 9.50
N GLY A 420 -3.60 15.58 10.02
CA GLY A 420 -3.20 16.47 11.10
C GLY A 420 -3.33 15.87 12.51
N LEU A 421 -2.26 15.21 12.97
CA LEU A 421 -1.83 15.40 14.36
C LEU A 421 -1.14 16.76 14.38
N LYS A 422 -1.82 17.82 14.84
CA LYS A 422 -1.10 18.83 15.61
C LYS A 422 -0.59 18.09 16.82
N THR A 423 0.73 17.97 16.98
CA THR A 423 1.30 17.69 18.29
C THR A 423 0.80 18.78 19.22
N GLU A 424 -0.16 18.45 20.08
CA GLU A 424 -0.46 19.23 21.28
C GLU A 424 0.79 19.14 22.17
N THR A 425 1.72 20.06 21.95
CA THR A 425 2.61 20.51 23.02
C THR A 425 1.84 21.57 23.80
N GLU A 426 1.39 21.16 24.99
CA GLU A 426 1.16 21.93 26.21
C GLU A 426 1.24 23.47 26.08
N THR A 427 0.15 24.16 26.42
CA THR A 427 0.04 24.81 27.75
C THR A 427 -1.34 25.45 27.91
N GLU A 428 -2.11 24.93 28.87
CA GLU A 428 -2.95 25.76 29.72
C GLU A 428 -2.05 26.76 30.44
N VAL A 429 -2.32 28.06 30.30
CA VAL A 429 -2.18 29.04 31.38
C VAL A 429 -3.28 30.08 31.18
N GLU A 430 -4.25 30.07 32.09
CA GLU A 430 -5.16 31.18 32.34
C GLU A 430 -4.35 32.44 32.69
N ASP A 431 -4.75 33.58 32.12
CA ASP A 431 -4.96 34.84 32.86
C ASP A 431 -5.92 35.74 32.06
#